data_AF-A0A916HJ04-F1
#
_entry.id   AF-A0A916HJ04-F1
#
_cell.length_a   1.000
_cell.length_b   1.000
_cell.length_c   1.000
_cell.angle_alpha   90.00
_cell.angle_beta   90.00
_cell.angle_gamma   90.00
#
_symmetry.space_group_name_H-M   'P 1'
#
loop_
_entity.id
_entity.type
_entity.pdbx_description
1 polymer ?
#
loop_
_entity_poly.entity_id
_entity_poly.type
_entity_poly.pdbx_seq_one_letter_code
_entity_poly.pdbx_strand_id
1 'polypeptide(L)'
;LDPKMVELSRFNGIPHLLGPVETDPERIIGVLRWCTREMDRRYKLLEEHSARNIDTYNSRLGRRRRDEALPYIVILIDEVGDLMLGFPDETEKTITRLAQMARAVGMHLVVATQRPSVDVITGLIKANFPSRMSFAVASGTDSRVILDSVGAETLMGRGDMLYQAPDAMAPRRIQGVYVSDDEVRALTQYWKDWYQIQINEGKMQPNAVGPWERGLTRRELLAETDPMLEQAIELVVAEGEASASLIQRRLGLGYPRAARIMDLLLELGVVGELKDGGRGREVLIKPGKDPFKDLIDKRLNGGG
;
A
#
# COMPACT_ATOMS: atom_id res chain seq x y z
N LEU A 1 -5.83 1.68 -7.15
CA LEU A 1 -5.24 3.00 -6.85
C LEU A 1 -5.70 3.93 -7.96
N ASP A 2 -6.55 4.90 -7.63
CA ASP A 2 -7.30 5.71 -8.60
C ASP A 2 -7.24 7.19 -8.21
N PRO A 3 -6.13 7.88 -8.56
CA PRO A 3 -5.96 9.28 -8.18
C PRO A 3 -6.97 10.22 -8.85
N LYS A 4 -7.68 9.76 -9.90
CA LYS A 4 -8.70 10.55 -10.62
C LYS A 4 -10.12 10.31 -10.09
N MET A 5 -10.34 9.29 -9.27
CA MET A 5 -11.65 8.89 -8.72
C MET A 5 -12.69 8.45 -9.77
N VAL A 6 -12.30 8.14 -10.99
CA VAL A 6 -13.24 7.88 -12.09
C VAL A 6 -13.46 6.40 -12.32
N GLU A 7 -12.40 5.62 -12.39
CA GLU A 7 -12.44 4.31 -13.03
C GLU A 7 -12.58 3.15 -12.05
N LEU A 8 -11.89 3.20 -10.91
CA LEU A 8 -11.80 2.04 -10.01
C LEU A 8 -12.77 2.12 -8.82
N SER A 9 -13.21 3.32 -8.42
CA SER A 9 -14.11 3.52 -7.28
C SER A 9 -15.38 2.67 -7.34
N ARG A 10 -15.87 2.34 -8.54
CA ARG A 10 -17.04 1.47 -8.77
C ARG A 10 -16.87 0.04 -8.24
N PHE A 11 -15.64 -0.44 -8.09
CA PHE A 11 -15.35 -1.78 -7.58
C PHE A 11 -15.39 -1.87 -6.04
N ASN A 12 -15.50 -0.74 -5.32
CA ASN A 12 -15.59 -0.76 -3.85
C ASN A 12 -16.70 -1.67 -3.36
N GLY A 13 -16.38 -2.54 -2.39
CA GLY A 13 -17.30 -3.49 -1.77
C GLY A 13 -17.28 -4.91 -2.35
N ILE A 14 -16.50 -5.18 -3.40
CA ILE A 14 -16.28 -6.58 -3.85
C ILE A 14 -15.35 -7.31 -2.87
N PRO A 15 -15.50 -8.65 -2.70
CA PRO A 15 -14.73 -9.42 -1.71
C PRO A 15 -13.24 -9.55 -2.02
N HIS A 16 -12.83 -9.24 -3.26
CA HIS A 16 -11.46 -9.37 -3.73
C HIS A 16 -10.56 -8.19 -3.33
N LEU A 17 -11.16 -7.05 -2.97
CA LEU A 17 -10.40 -5.87 -2.58
C LEU A 17 -9.77 -6.09 -1.21
N LEU A 18 -8.47 -5.80 -1.09
CA LEU A 18 -7.76 -5.81 0.19
C LEU A 18 -8.18 -4.66 1.11
N GLY A 19 -8.77 -3.61 0.55
CA GLY A 19 -9.31 -2.45 1.24
C GLY A 19 -10.01 -1.53 0.22
N PRO A 20 -10.63 -0.44 0.67
CA PRO A 20 -11.24 0.54 -0.23
C PRO A 20 -10.25 1.06 -1.28
N VAL A 21 -10.79 1.48 -2.42
CA VAL A 21 -10.00 2.13 -3.48
C VAL A 21 -9.43 3.43 -2.95
N GLU A 22 -8.11 3.51 -2.92
CA GLU A 22 -7.38 4.70 -2.51
C GLU A 22 -7.29 5.71 -3.66
N THR A 23 -7.65 6.95 -3.35
CA THR A 23 -7.75 8.07 -4.30
C THR A 23 -6.84 9.22 -3.94
N ASP A 24 -6.47 9.36 -2.67
CA ASP A 24 -5.53 10.40 -2.24
C ASP A 24 -4.09 10.04 -2.67
N PRO A 25 -3.38 10.90 -3.42
CA PRO A 25 -2.04 10.62 -3.90
C PRO A 25 -1.03 10.27 -2.80
N GLU A 26 -1.04 10.96 -1.66
CA GLU A 26 -0.09 10.68 -0.56
C GLU A 26 -0.35 9.31 0.07
N ARG A 27 -1.63 8.98 0.28
CA ARG A 27 -2.06 7.68 0.79
C ARG A 27 -1.76 6.56 -0.20
N ILE A 28 -1.92 6.79 -1.51
CA ILE A 28 -1.54 5.84 -2.56
C ILE A 28 -0.05 5.49 -2.43
N ILE A 29 0.84 6.46 -2.21
CA ILE A 29 2.26 6.18 -1.98
C ILE A 29 2.47 5.35 -0.72
N GLY A 30 1.72 5.64 0.35
CA GLY A 30 1.72 4.82 1.56
C GLY A 30 1.29 3.36 1.32
N VAL A 31 0.31 3.14 0.44
CA VAL A 31 -0.14 1.80 0.03
C VAL A 31 0.95 1.08 -0.77
N LEU A 32 1.63 1.77 -1.70
CA LEU A 32 2.76 1.21 -2.44
C LEU A 32 3.92 0.81 -1.50
N ARG A 33 4.22 1.64 -0.49
CA ARG A 33 5.19 1.29 0.57
C ARG A 33 4.72 0.07 1.36
N TRP A 34 3.44 -0.01 1.72
CA TRP A 34 2.90 -1.21 2.36
C TRP A 34 3.07 -2.46 1.48
N CYS A 35 2.81 -2.36 0.17
CA CYS A 35 3.02 -3.46 -0.77
C CYS A 35 4.47 -3.94 -0.76
N THR A 36 5.45 -3.03 -0.70
CA THR A 36 6.86 -3.43 -0.60
C THR A 36 7.18 -4.18 0.71
N ARG A 37 6.55 -3.81 1.83
CA ARG A 37 6.72 -4.51 3.11
C ARG A 37 6.03 -5.87 3.11
N GLU A 38 4.85 -5.98 2.52
CA GLU A 38 4.16 -7.26 2.35
C GLU A 38 4.96 -8.20 1.44
N MET A 39 5.57 -7.68 0.36
CA MET A 39 6.51 -8.42 -0.48
C MET A 39 7.68 -8.97 0.34
N ASP A 40 8.33 -8.14 1.16
CA ASP A 40 9.44 -8.56 2.04
C ASP A 40 9.01 -9.61 3.07
N ARG A 41 7.81 -9.45 3.66
CA ARG A 41 7.23 -10.42 4.60
C ARG A 41 7.00 -11.77 3.92
N ARG A 42 6.42 -11.78 2.71
CA ARG A 42 6.20 -13.00 1.94
C ARG A 42 7.51 -13.69 1.60
N TYR A 43 8.55 -12.94 1.26
CA TYR A 43 9.89 -13.51 1.02
C TYR A 43 10.42 -14.25 2.25
N LYS A 44 10.35 -13.64 3.44
CA LYS A 44 10.76 -14.30 4.69
C LYS A 44 9.96 -15.58 4.94
N LEU A 45 8.65 -15.53 4.72
CA LEU A 45 7.78 -16.69 4.89
C LEU A 45 8.13 -17.84 3.93
N LEU A 46 8.41 -17.51 2.67
CA LEU A 46 8.86 -18.47 1.65
C LEU A 46 10.20 -19.10 2.05
N GLU A 47 11.16 -18.29 2.53
CA GLU A 47 12.47 -18.75 3.00
C GLU A 47 12.36 -19.70 4.20
N GLU A 48 11.58 -19.34 5.22
CA GLU A 48 11.31 -20.16 6.41
C GLU A 48 10.73 -21.53 6.04
N HIS A 49 9.98 -21.61 4.94
CA HIS A 49 9.37 -22.84 4.43
C HIS A 49 10.14 -23.47 3.27
N SER A 50 11.37 -22.98 3.00
CA SER A 50 12.24 -23.43 1.91
C SER A 50 11.52 -23.50 0.54
N ALA A 51 10.60 -22.57 0.30
CA ALA A 51 9.78 -22.48 -0.90
C ALA A 51 10.34 -21.43 -1.86
N ARG A 52 10.48 -21.79 -3.14
CA ARG A 52 11.05 -20.89 -4.17
C ARG A 52 10.06 -19.86 -4.71
N ASN A 53 8.76 -20.13 -4.58
CA ASN A 53 7.69 -19.26 -5.04
C ASN A 53 6.38 -19.55 -4.27
N ILE A 54 5.39 -18.67 -4.45
CA ILE A 54 4.08 -18.76 -3.82
C ILE A 54 3.36 -20.09 -4.10
N ASP A 55 3.47 -20.63 -5.32
CA ASP A 55 2.86 -21.91 -5.68
C ASP A 55 3.44 -23.08 -4.89
N THR A 56 4.77 -23.11 -4.78
CA THR A 56 5.49 -24.11 -3.97
C THR A 56 5.16 -23.96 -2.50
N TYR A 57 5.04 -22.72 -2.01
CA TYR A 57 4.64 -22.45 -0.64
C TYR A 57 3.22 -22.98 -0.37
N ASN A 58 2.24 -22.56 -1.18
CA ASN A 58 0.83 -22.93 -1.01
C ASN A 58 0.57 -24.42 -1.19
N SER A 59 1.25 -25.08 -2.14
CA SER A 59 1.08 -26.53 -2.37
C SER A 59 1.64 -27.40 -1.23
N ARG A 60 2.63 -26.88 -0.48
CA ARG A 60 3.17 -27.54 0.72
C ARG A 60 2.29 -27.39 1.95
N LEU A 61 1.33 -26.46 1.93
CA LEU A 61 0.35 -26.34 3.01
C LEU A 61 -0.59 -27.54 2.95
N GLY A 62 -0.44 -28.46 3.91
CA GLY A 62 -1.37 -29.55 4.09
C GLY A 62 -2.79 -29.05 4.41
N ARG A 63 -3.79 -29.93 4.38
CA ARG A 63 -5.21 -29.57 4.61
C ARG A 63 -5.46 -28.74 5.87
N ARG A 64 -4.68 -28.96 6.94
CA ARG A 64 -4.82 -28.26 8.23
C ARG A 64 -4.30 -26.81 8.24
N ARG A 65 -3.47 -26.44 7.27
CA ARG A 65 -2.84 -25.11 7.16
C ARG A 65 -3.31 -24.36 5.91
N ARG A 66 -4.44 -24.78 5.32
CA ARG A 66 -4.97 -24.15 4.09
C ARG A 66 -5.29 -22.67 4.28
N ASP A 67 -5.68 -22.28 5.48
CA ASP A 67 -6.00 -20.87 5.81
C ASP A 67 -4.74 -19.98 5.86
N GLU A 68 -3.54 -20.57 5.86
CA GLU A 68 -2.26 -19.85 5.77
C GLU A 68 -1.80 -19.65 4.31
N ALA A 69 -2.59 -20.12 3.33
CA ALA A 69 -2.26 -19.95 1.93
C ALA A 69 -2.26 -18.47 1.55
N LEU A 70 -1.21 -18.06 0.85
CA LEU A 70 -1.09 -16.69 0.38
C LEU A 70 -1.89 -16.53 -0.92
N PRO A 71 -2.79 -15.54 -1.02
CA PRO A 71 -3.42 -15.20 -2.28
C PRO A 71 -2.44 -14.45 -3.18
N TYR A 72 -2.65 -14.51 -4.49
CA TYR A 72 -2.03 -13.54 -5.39
C TYR A 72 -2.56 -12.14 -5.11
N ILE A 73 -1.69 -11.13 -5.16
CA ILE A 73 -2.09 -9.73 -5.06
C ILE A 73 -1.85 -9.07 -6.42
N VAL A 74 -2.89 -8.46 -6.97
CA VAL A 74 -2.80 -7.63 -8.17
C VAL A 74 -2.95 -6.17 -7.77
N ILE A 75 -1.94 -5.37 -8.05
CA ILE A 75 -1.88 -3.94 -7.73
C ILE A 75 -2.22 -3.18 -9.01
N LEU A 76 -3.41 -2.57 -9.04
CA LEU A 76 -3.92 -1.78 -10.16
C LEU A 76 -3.70 -0.28 -9.89
N ILE A 77 -2.97 0.39 -10.78
CA ILE A 77 -2.75 1.85 -10.78
C ILE A 77 -3.34 2.39 -12.08
N ASP A 78 -4.44 3.15 -11.98
CA ASP A 78 -5.17 3.64 -13.16
C ASP A 78 -4.43 4.77 -13.90
N GLU A 79 -3.83 5.68 -13.14
CA GLU A 79 -3.06 6.79 -13.69
C GLU A 79 -1.79 7.01 -12.87
N VAL A 80 -0.69 6.41 -13.31
CA VAL A 80 0.62 6.61 -12.66
C VAL A 80 1.19 8.00 -12.92
N GLY A 81 0.77 8.68 -14.01
CA GLY A 81 1.29 10.00 -14.36
C GLY A 81 1.02 11.04 -13.29
N ASP A 82 -0.13 10.97 -12.62
CA ASP A 82 -0.47 11.91 -11.53
C ASP A 82 0.43 11.68 -10.30
N LEU A 83 0.80 10.42 -10.02
CA LEU A 83 1.76 10.08 -8.96
C LEU A 83 3.19 10.52 -9.33
N MET A 84 3.59 10.35 -10.58
CA MET A 84 4.92 10.77 -11.06
C MET A 84 5.10 12.29 -11.05
N LEU A 85 4.02 13.07 -11.21
CA LEU A 85 4.08 14.53 -11.13
C LEU A 85 4.14 15.04 -9.69
N GLY A 86 3.44 14.38 -8.75
CA GLY A 86 3.44 14.77 -7.34
C GLY A 86 4.63 14.23 -6.55
N PHE A 87 4.98 12.96 -6.77
CA PHE A 87 5.94 12.18 -5.96
C PHE A 87 6.84 11.30 -6.86
N PRO A 88 7.62 11.88 -7.79
CA PRO A 88 8.39 11.11 -8.78
C PRO A 88 9.33 10.08 -8.15
N ASP A 89 10.19 10.53 -7.22
CA ASP A 89 11.22 9.68 -6.60
C ASP A 89 10.62 8.50 -5.84
N GLU A 90 9.54 8.75 -5.08
CA GLU A 90 8.90 7.72 -4.27
C GLU A 90 8.12 6.72 -5.13
N THR A 91 7.41 7.23 -6.14
CA THR A 91 6.64 6.43 -7.09
C THR A 91 7.57 5.52 -7.88
N GLU A 92 8.60 6.08 -8.52
CA GLU A 92 9.54 5.31 -9.34
C GLU A 92 10.26 4.25 -8.51
N LYS A 93 10.75 4.61 -7.31
CA LYS A 93 11.45 3.67 -6.42
C LYS A 93 10.57 2.51 -5.98
N THR A 94 9.33 2.78 -5.57
CA THR A 94 8.42 1.73 -5.08
C THR A 94 7.92 0.83 -6.20
N ILE A 95 7.50 1.41 -7.33
CA ILE A 95 7.03 0.67 -8.51
C ILE A 95 8.15 -0.20 -9.08
N THR A 96 9.35 0.35 -9.24
CA THR A 96 10.52 -0.39 -9.76
C THR A 96 10.88 -1.57 -8.86
N ARG A 97 10.95 -1.35 -7.54
CA ARG A 97 11.27 -2.41 -6.59
C ARG A 97 10.24 -3.54 -6.63
N LEU A 98 8.95 -3.20 -6.67
CA LEU A 98 7.88 -4.19 -6.80
C LEU A 98 8.02 -4.97 -8.12
N ALA A 99 8.14 -4.27 -9.25
CA ALA A 99 8.27 -4.92 -10.55
C ALA A 99 9.46 -5.90 -10.64
N GLN A 100 10.57 -5.59 -9.95
CA GLN A 100 11.77 -6.44 -9.91
C GLN A 100 11.61 -7.72 -9.11
N MET A 101 10.94 -7.65 -7.96
CA MET A 101 11.02 -8.71 -6.94
C MET A 101 9.68 -9.39 -6.64
N ALA A 102 8.55 -8.79 -7.01
CA ALA A 102 7.23 -9.25 -6.61
C ALA A 102 6.80 -10.61 -7.21
N ARG A 103 7.39 -11.02 -8.35
CA ARG A 103 6.97 -12.22 -9.11
C ARG A 103 6.98 -13.50 -8.29
N ALA A 104 8.03 -13.78 -7.53
CA ALA A 104 8.17 -15.03 -6.79
C ALA A 104 7.15 -15.13 -5.63
N VAL A 105 6.80 -14.00 -5.04
CA VAL A 105 5.87 -13.89 -3.91
C VAL A 105 4.40 -13.71 -4.33
N GLY A 106 4.11 -13.85 -5.62
CA GLY A 106 2.74 -13.79 -6.16
C GLY A 106 2.12 -12.40 -6.12
N MET A 107 2.93 -11.36 -6.27
CA MET A 107 2.45 -9.98 -6.35
C MET A 107 2.71 -9.44 -7.77
N HIS A 108 1.70 -8.83 -8.38
CA HIS A 108 1.72 -8.40 -9.78
C HIS A 108 1.25 -6.95 -9.91
N LEU A 109 1.92 -6.16 -10.75
CA LEU A 109 1.57 -4.77 -10.99
C LEU A 109 0.95 -4.62 -12.37
N VAL A 110 -0.13 -3.85 -12.43
CA VAL A 110 -0.72 -3.33 -13.66
C VAL A 110 -0.78 -1.82 -13.52
N VAL A 111 -0.04 -1.13 -14.39
CA VAL A 111 0.15 0.31 -14.35
C VAL A 111 -0.38 0.89 -15.64
N ALA A 112 -1.35 1.79 -15.54
CA ALA A 112 -1.92 2.52 -16.65
C ALA A 112 -1.58 4.02 -16.55
N THR A 113 -1.58 4.69 -17.69
CA THR A 113 -1.44 6.14 -17.79
C THR A 113 -2.03 6.64 -19.10
N GLN A 114 -2.59 7.85 -19.06
CA GLN A 114 -2.99 8.59 -20.26
C GLN A 114 -1.90 9.56 -20.73
N ARG A 115 -0.78 9.66 -20.01
CA ARG A 115 0.32 10.59 -20.29
C ARG A 115 1.58 9.81 -20.71
N PRO A 116 1.68 9.41 -21.99
CA PRO A 116 2.82 8.64 -22.49
C PRO A 116 4.06 9.53 -22.74
N SER A 117 4.54 10.23 -21.71
CA SER A 117 5.75 11.04 -21.75
C SER A 117 6.93 10.32 -21.10
N VAL A 118 8.15 10.76 -21.44
CA VAL A 118 9.40 10.20 -20.86
C VAL A 118 9.49 10.45 -19.36
N ASP A 119 8.88 11.55 -18.88
CA ASP A 119 8.86 11.90 -17.45
C ASP A 119 7.96 10.96 -16.63
N VAL A 120 6.94 10.37 -17.26
CA VAL A 120 6.03 9.39 -16.62
C VAL A 120 6.51 7.97 -16.84
N ILE A 121 6.89 7.62 -18.08
CA ILE A 121 7.37 6.30 -18.46
C ILE A 121 8.89 6.37 -18.62
N THR A 122 9.56 6.44 -17.48
CA THR A 122 11.02 6.57 -17.41
C THR A 122 11.75 5.32 -17.90
N GLY A 123 13.05 5.44 -18.15
CA GLY A 123 13.88 4.28 -18.51
C GLY A 123 13.88 3.17 -17.44
N LEU A 124 13.84 3.55 -16.16
CA LEU A 124 13.76 2.58 -15.05
C LEU A 124 12.42 1.84 -15.05
N ILE A 125 11.30 2.53 -15.27
CA ILE A 125 10.00 1.87 -15.42
C ILE A 125 10.04 0.93 -16.62
N LYS A 126 10.49 1.37 -17.79
CA LYS A 126 10.56 0.50 -18.98
C LYS A 126 11.40 -0.76 -18.76
N ALA A 127 12.53 -0.63 -18.09
CA ALA A 127 13.42 -1.76 -17.82
C ALA A 127 12.76 -2.87 -16.96
N ASN A 128 11.76 -2.53 -16.14
CA ASN A 128 11.13 -3.47 -15.21
C ASN A 128 9.70 -3.91 -15.62
N PHE A 129 9.14 -3.30 -16.67
CA PHE A 129 7.85 -3.68 -17.24
C PHE A 129 8.02 -4.19 -18.68
N PRO A 130 8.41 -5.47 -18.87
CA PRO A 130 8.68 -6.02 -20.20
C PRO A 130 7.41 -6.34 -21.00
N SER A 131 6.27 -6.54 -20.33
CA SER A 131 4.96 -6.73 -20.97
C SER A 131 4.26 -5.38 -21.06
N ARG A 132 3.92 -4.93 -22.28
CA ARG A 132 3.36 -3.59 -22.51
C ARG A 132 2.17 -3.63 -23.46
N MET A 133 1.22 -2.74 -23.24
CA MET A 133 0.07 -2.54 -24.10
C MET A 133 -0.03 -1.05 -24.42
N SER A 134 -0.32 -0.72 -25.67
CA SER A 134 -0.64 0.64 -26.10
C SER A 134 -1.95 0.64 -26.86
N PHE A 135 -2.89 1.45 -26.42
CA PHE A 135 -4.04 1.84 -27.23
C PHE A 135 -3.63 2.96 -28.21
N ALA A 136 -4.60 3.48 -28.96
CA ALA A 136 -4.40 4.62 -29.83
C ALA A 136 -3.79 5.81 -29.08
N VAL A 137 -2.69 6.35 -29.61
CA VAL A 137 -1.98 7.53 -29.09
C VAL A 137 -1.93 8.62 -30.16
N ALA A 138 -1.62 9.85 -29.75
CA ALA A 138 -1.65 11.00 -30.65
C ALA A 138 -0.49 11.00 -31.66
N SER A 139 0.68 10.47 -31.29
CA SER A 139 1.88 10.55 -32.12
C SER A 139 2.75 9.30 -32.07
N GLY A 140 3.57 9.12 -33.12
CA GLY A 140 4.59 8.06 -33.12
C GLY A 140 5.67 8.26 -32.05
N THR A 141 5.84 9.48 -31.52
CA THR A 141 6.69 9.73 -30.36
C THR A 141 6.11 9.10 -29.10
N ASP A 142 4.81 9.27 -28.85
CA ASP A 142 4.10 8.64 -27.73
C ASP A 142 4.14 7.11 -27.84
N SER A 143 3.96 6.58 -29.07
CA SER A 143 4.09 5.14 -29.33
C SER A 143 5.47 4.62 -28.94
N ARG A 144 6.54 5.35 -29.31
CA ARG A 144 7.92 4.98 -28.94
C ARG A 144 8.17 5.06 -27.45
N VAL A 145 7.53 5.98 -26.72
CA VAL A 145 7.66 6.04 -25.27
C VAL A 145 7.11 4.77 -24.62
N ILE A 146 5.97 4.23 -25.09
CA ILE A 146 5.34 3.04 -24.51
C ILE A 146 5.99 1.74 -25.02
N LEU A 147 6.15 1.60 -26.35
CA LEU A 147 6.47 0.32 -27.00
C LEU A 147 7.89 0.25 -27.58
N ASP A 148 8.70 1.29 -27.42
CA ASP A 148 10.01 1.45 -28.08
C ASP A 148 9.93 1.34 -29.63
N SER A 149 8.72 1.45 -30.19
CA SER A 149 8.40 1.33 -31.62
C SER A 149 7.22 2.23 -32.00
N VAL A 150 7.13 2.57 -33.28
CA VAL A 150 5.96 3.28 -33.84
C VAL A 150 4.84 2.31 -34.18
N GLY A 151 3.62 2.81 -34.35
CA GLY A 151 2.47 2.04 -34.83
C GLY A 151 1.21 2.28 -34.01
N ALA A 152 1.32 2.63 -32.73
CA ALA A 152 0.14 2.87 -31.89
C ALA A 152 -0.65 4.12 -32.33
N GLU A 153 0.00 5.08 -32.98
CA GLU A 153 -0.63 6.27 -33.57
C GLU A 153 -1.53 5.96 -34.77
N THR A 154 -1.44 4.74 -35.31
CA THR A 154 -2.25 4.27 -36.46
C THR A 154 -3.47 3.43 -36.04
N LEU A 155 -3.65 3.20 -34.74
CA LEU A 155 -4.77 2.44 -34.20
C LEU A 155 -6.08 3.22 -34.33
N MET A 156 -7.18 2.50 -34.47
CA MET A 156 -8.51 3.08 -34.72
C MET A 156 -9.25 3.48 -33.44
N GLY A 157 -8.64 3.27 -32.26
CA GLY A 157 -9.28 3.46 -30.97
C GLY A 157 -10.30 2.35 -30.64
N ARG A 158 -11.21 2.62 -29.70
CA ARG A 158 -12.34 1.72 -29.32
C ARG A 158 -11.90 0.26 -29.09
N GLY A 159 -10.83 0.07 -28.33
CA GLY A 159 -10.29 -1.25 -27.98
C GLY A 159 -9.20 -1.78 -28.91
N ASP A 160 -8.95 -1.16 -30.06
CA ASP A 160 -7.81 -1.50 -30.92
C ASP A 160 -6.49 -1.15 -30.22
N MET A 161 -5.60 -2.13 -30.09
CA MET A 161 -4.36 -2.01 -29.32
C MET A 161 -3.19 -2.78 -29.93
N LEU A 162 -1.99 -2.39 -29.54
CA LEU A 162 -0.76 -3.13 -29.73
C LEU A 162 -0.33 -3.76 -28.39
N TYR A 163 -0.12 -5.07 -28.38
CA TYR A 163 0.41 -5.82 -27.24
C TYR A 163 1.83 -6.31 -27.53
N GLN A 164 2.76 -5.94 -26.66
CA GLN A 164 4.14 -6.40 -26.66
C GLN A 164 4.35 -7.36 -25.49
N ALA A 165 4.46 -8.64 -25.80
CA ALA A 165 4.82 -9.66 -24.80
C ALA A 165 6.33 -9.57 -24.46
N PRO A 166 6.75 -10.00 -23.25
CA PRO A 166 8.16 -9.97 -22.82
C PRO A 166 9.14 -10.70 -23.74
N ASP A 167 8.67 -11.77 -24.40
CA ASP A 167 9.44 -12.68 -25.25
C ASP A 167 9.22 -12.42 -26.75
N ALA A 168 8.37 -11.45 -27.11
CA ALA A 168 8.08 -11.14 -28.50
C ALA A 168 9.09 -10.13 -29.08
N MET A 169 9.47 -10.32 -30.35
CA MET A 169 10.35 -9.40 -31.07
C MET A 169 9.67 -8.11 -31.53
N ALA A 170 8.34 -8.13 -31.65
CA ALA A 170 7.54 -7.02 -32.13
C ALA A 170 6.11 -7.07 -31.55
N PRO A 171 5.42 -5.92 -31.43
CA PRO A 171 4.08 -5.88 -30.90
C PRO A 171 3.09 -6.54 -31.85
N ARG A 172 2.07 -7.17 -31.30
CA ARG A 172 0.95 -7.76 -32.04
C ARG A 172 -0.27 -6.86 -31.91
N ARG A 173 -0.94 -6.59 -33.02
CA ARG A 173 -2.23 -5.87 -33.01
C ARG A 173 -3.34 -6.79 -32.52
N ILE A 174 -4.11 -6.32 -31.56
CA ILE A 174 -5.20 -7.05 -30.90
C ILE A 174 -6.40 -6.12 -30.79
N GLN A 175 -7.60 -6.68 -31.01
CA GLN A 175 -8.84 -5.98 -30.70
C GLN A 175 -9.30 -6.35 -29.29
N GLY A 176 -9.37 -5.36 -28.42
CA GLY A 176 -9.92 -5.48 -27.07
C GLY A 176 -11.40 -5.80 -27.09
N VAL A 177 -11.81 -6.59 -26.10
CA VAL A 177 -13.23 -6.91 -25.86
C VAL A 177 -13.89 -5.71 -25.22
N TYR A 178 -15.04 -5.30 -25.77
CA TYR A 178 -15.88 -4.29 -25.15
C TYR A 178 -16.70 -4.91 -24.02
N VAL A 179 -16.69 -4.25 -22.87
CA VAL A 179 -17.57 -4.55 -21.73
C VAL A 179 -18.26 -3.24 -21.37
N SER A 180 -19.59 -3.25 -21.34
CA SER A 180 -20.38 -2.08 -21.01
C SER A 180 -20.37 -1.77 -19.50
N ASP A 181 -20.66 -0.53 -19.14
CA ASP A 181 -20.79 -0.13 -17.73
C ASP A 181 -21.91 -0.89 -17.01
N ASP A 182 -22.98 -1.28 -17.73
CA ASP A 182 -24.07 -2.08 -17.17
C ASP A 182 -23.62 -3.52 -16.87
N GLU A 183 -22.80 -4.13 -17.73
CA GLU A 183 -22.19 -5.43 -17.46
C GLU A 183 -21.23 -5.37 -16.26
N VAL A 184 -20.39 -4.34 -16.18
CA VAL A 184 -19.51 -4.12 -15.02
C VAL A 184 -20.33 -3.94 -13.75
N ARG A 185 -21.42 -3.16 -13.80
CA ARG A 185 -22.32 -2.95 -12.66
C ARG A 185 -23.01 -4.24 -12.23
N ALA A 186 -23.52 -5.04 -13.17
CA ALA A 186 -24.14 -6.31 -12.88
C ALA A 186 -23.15 -7.29 -12.21
N LEU A 187 -21.92 -7.39 -12.74
CA LEU A 187 -20.88 -8.24 -12.18
C LEU A 187 -20.43 -7.79 -10.78
N THR A 188 -20.21 -6.49 -10.60
CA THR A 188 -19.82 -5.94 -9.30
C THR A 188 -20.93 -6.09 -8.26
N GLN A 189 -22.20 -5.89 -8.65
CA GLN A 189 -23.34 -6.10 -7.77
C GLN A 189 -23.48 -7.57 -7.34
N TYR A 190 -23.38 -8.50 -8.29
CA TYR A 190 -23.39 -9.94 -7.99
C TYR A 190 -22.36 -10.31 -6.91
N TRP A 191 -21.13 -9.81 -7.05
CA TRP A 191 -20.07 -10.08 -6.08
C TRP A 191 -20.30 -9.43 -4.71
N LYS A 192 -20.91 -8.24 -4.68
CA LYS A 192 -21.30 -7.56 -3.43
C LYS A 192 -22.38 -8.34 -2.69
N ASP A 193 -23.42 -8.77 -3.41
CA ASP A 193 -24.53 -9.55 -2.85
C ASP A 193 -24.01 -10.87 -2.28
N TRP A 194 -23.19 -11.58 -3.06
CA TRP A 194 -22.54 -12.81 -2.62
C TRP A 194 -21.70 -12.58 -1.36
N TYR A 195 -20.92 -11.50 -1.32
CA TYR A 195 -20.06 -11.18 -0.18
C TYR A 195 -20.87 -10.88 1.08
N GLN A 196 -21.95 -10.11 0.96
CA GLN A 196 -22.86 -9.83 2.07
C GLN A 196 -23.47 -11.11 2.64
N ILE A 197 -23.83 -12.07 1.79
CA ILE A 197 -24.31 -13.39 2.24
C ILE A 197 -23.21 -14.11 3.03
N GLN A 198 -21.96 -14.14 2.54
CA GLN A 198 -20.86 -14.80 3.25
C GLN A 198 -20.58 -14.15 4.62
N ILE A 199 -20.70 -12.82 4.73
CA ILE A 199 -20.54 -12.09 5.98
C ILE A 199 -21.68 -12.44 6.96
N ASN A 200 -22.93 -12.40 6.48
CA ASN A 200 -24.10 -12.72 7.30
C ASN A 200 -24.08 -14.17 7.82
N GLU A 201 -23.50 -15.09 7.04
CA GLU A 201 -23.29 -16.48 7.43
C GLU A 201 -22.04 -16.69 8.32
N GLY A 202 -21.28 -15.63 8.63
CA GLY A 202 -20.07 -15.70 9.45
C GLY A 202 -18.88 -16.41 8.78
N LYS A 203 -18.94 -16.64 7.47
CA LYS A 203 -17.88 -17.31 6.69
C LYS A 203 -16.77 -16.36 6.27
N MET A 204 -17.08 -15.07 6.18
CA MET A 204 -16.12 -14.02 5.86
C MET A 204 -16.27 -12.84 6.80
N GLN A 205 -15.18 -12.09 6.96
CA GLN A 205 -15.21 -10.81 7.66
C GLN A 205 -15.32 -9.66 6.65
N PRO A 206 -16.02 -8.57 7.01
CA PRO A 206 -16.08 -7.37 6.20
C PRO A 206 -14.69 -6.74 6.09
N ASN A 207 -14.24 -6.49 4.87
CA ASN A 207 -12.95 -5.87 4.59
C ASN A 207 -13.15 -4.36 4.42
N ALA A 208 -13.51 -3.70 5.51
CA ALA A 208 -13.81 -2.26 5.52
C ALA A 208 -12.55 -1.38 5.59
N VAL A 209 -11.43 -1.94 6.08
CA VAL A 209 -10.20 -1.21 6.40
C VAL A 209 -9.05 -1.92 5.72
N GLY A 210 -8.30 -1.19 4.88
CA GLY A 210 -7.14 -1.75 4.21
C GLY A 210 -6.02 -2.14 5.20
N PRO A 211 -5.20 -3.16 4.89
CA PRO A 211 -4.10 -3.57 5.77
C PRO A 211 -3.00 -2.51 5.93
N TRP A 212 -3.01 -1.48 5.07
CA TRP A 212 -2.11 -0.32 5.16
C TRP A 212 -2.57 0.74 6.17
N GLU A 213 -3.83 0.73 6.60
CA GLU A 213 -4.43 1.82 7.40
C GLU A 213 -3.71 2.02 8.73
N ARG A 214 -3.43 0.95 9.47
CA ARG A 214 -2.66 1.05 10.72
C ARG A 214 -1.33 1.79 10.54
N GLY A 215 -0.63 1.52 9.44
CA GLY A 215 0.65 2.15 9.14
C GLY A 215 0.51 3.61 8.73
N LEU A 216 -0.55 3.94 7.99
CA LEU A 216 -0.87 5.31 7.60
C LEU A 216 -1.29 6.15 8.81
N THR A 217 -2.26 5.68 9.59
CA THR A 217 -2.73 6.36 10.81
C THR A 217 -1.61 6.60 11.81
N ARG A 218 -0.68 5.63 11.97
CA ARG A 218 0.51 5.84 12.80
C ARG A 218 1.38 6.99 12.29
N ARG A 219 1.59 7.07 10.98
CA ARG A 219 2.41 8.13 10.37
C ARG A 219 1.73 9.49 10.46
N GLU A 220 0.43 9.56 10.19
CA GLU A 220 -0.39 10.78 10.35
C GLU A 220 -0.32 11.27 11.80
N LEU A 221 -0.53 10.37 12.76
CA LEU A 221 -0.37 10.70 14.18
C LEU A 221 1.03 11.24 14.49
N LEU A 222 2.09 10.56 14.05
CA LEU A 222 3.44 11.01 14.31
C LEU A 222 3.73 12.38 13.68
N ALA A 223 3.18 12.65 12.49
CA ALA A 223 3.32 13.94 11.81
C ALA A 223 2.57 15.09 12.51
N GLU A 224 1.43 14.80 13.15
CA GLU A 224 0.68 15.76 13.98
C GLU A 224 1.36 16.04 15.33
N THR A 225 2.31 15.18 15.75
CA THR A 225 2.96 15.26 17.06
C THR A 225 4.39 15.80 17.00
N ASP A 226 5.03 15.96 18.17
CA ASP A 226 6.42 16.41 18.24
C ASP A 226 7.36 15.37 17.59
N PRO A 227 8.28 15.77 16.68
CA PRO A 227 9.21 14.85 16.01
C PRO A 227 10.08 13.99 16.95
N MET A 228 10.25 14.41 18.20
CA MET A 228 11.03 13.69 19.21
C MET A 228 10.18 12.73 20.06
N LEU A 229 8.88 12.65 19.80
CA LEU A 229 7.96 11.81 20.58
C LEU A 229 8.31 10.32 20.47
N GLU A 230 8.63 9.80 19.27
CA GLU A 230 8.97 8.38 19.10
C GLU A 230 10.25 8.00 19.89
N GLN A 231 11.29 8.84 19.80
CA GLN A 231 12.52 8.66 20.58
C GLN A 231 12.28 8.80 22.09
N ALA A 232 11.37 9.67 22.49
CA ALA A 232 10.99 9.82 23.89
C ALA A 232 10.25 8.59 24.41
N ILE A 233 9.36 7.98 23.60
CA ILE A 233 8.67 6.75 23.96
C ILE A 233 9.68 5.60 24.13
N GLU A 234 10.59 5.42 23.18
CA GLU A 234 11.65 4.41 23.26
C GLU A 234 12.50 4.57 24.52
N LEU A 235 12.90 5.82 24.82
CA LEU A 235 13.67 6.15 26.01
C LEU A 235 12.93 5.78 27.30
N VAL A 236 11.68 6.21 27.47
CA VAL A 236 10.95 5.97 28.72
C VAL A 236 10.60 4.49 28.89
N VAL A 237 10.29 3.76 27.81
CA VAL A 237 10.05 2.31 27.87
C VAL A 237 11.32 1.55 28.24
N ALA A 238 12.48 1.98 27.76
CA ALA A 238 13.76 1.38 28.11
C ALA A 238 14.18 1.65 29.57
N GLU A 239 13.97 2.87 30.05
CA GLU A 239 14.35 3.29 31.41
C GLU A 239 13.32 2.85 32.48
N GLY A 240 12.07 2.56 32.08
CA GLY A 240 10.99 2.14 32.99
C GLY A 240 10.43 3.25 33.88
N GLU A 241 10.95 4.47 33.74
CA GLU A 241 10.46 5.69 34.38
C GLU A 241 10.51 6.87 33.42
N ALA A 242 9.63 7.85 33.61
CA ALA A 242 9.54 9.01 32.75
C ALA A 242 9.54 10.31 33.55
N SER A 243 10.38 11.27 33.16
CA SER A 243 10.32 12.64 33.69
C SER A 243 10.76 13.64 32.62
N ALA A 244 10.26 14.88 32.70
CA ALA A 244 10.64 15.93 31.77
C ALA A 244 12.16 16.18 31.77
N SER A 245 12.81 16.09 32.93
CA SER A 245 14.26 16.24 33.06
C SER A 245 15.06 15.06 32.48
N LEU A 246 14.50 13.85 32.49
CA LEU A 246 15.11 12.68 31.80
C LEU A 246 15.10 12.92 30.30
N ILE A 247 13.93 13.23 29.73
CA ILE A 247 13.73 13.49 28.29
C ILE A 247 14.60 14.66 27.84
N GLN A 248 14.61 15.75 28.61
CA GLN A 248 15.43 16.94 28.33
C GLN A 248 16.91 16.58 28.17
N ARG A 249 17.49 15.87 29.16
CA ARG A 249 18.94 15.55 29.18
C ARG A 249 19.33 14.51 28.14
N ARG A 250 18.50 13.48 27.95
CA ARG A 250 18.81 12.36 27.07
C ARG A 250 18.60 12.69 25.59
N LEU A 251 17.59 13.50 25.26
CA LEU A 251 17.28 13.89 23.89
C LEU A 251 17.81 15.30 23.52
N GLY A 252 18.51 15.97 24.44
CA GLY A 252 19.10 17.29 24.18
C GLY A 252 18.06 18.39 23.90
N LEU A 253 16.89 18.30 24.51
CA LEU A 253 15.76 19.20 24.26
C LEU A 253 15.72 20.35 25.28
N GLY A 254 15.07 21.45 24.92
CA GLY A 254 14.70 22.48 25.89
C GLY A 254 13.63 21.96 26.87
N TYR A 255 13.69 22.36 28.14
CA TYR A 255 12.73 21.92 29.16
C TYR A 255 11.25 22.11 28.75
N PRO A 256 10.82 23.24 28.15
CA PRO A 256 9.43 23.41 27.73
C PRO A 256 8.97 22.38 26.69
N ARG A 257 9.87 21.95 25.79
CA ARG A 257 9.56 20.93 24.79
C ARG A 257 9.50 19.54 25.42
N ALA A 258 10.44 19.23 26.32
CA ALA A 258 10.42 17.98 27.08
C ALA A 258 9.18 17.85 27.98
N ALA A 259 8.70 18.94 28.56
CA ALA A 259 7.44 18.98 29.31
C ALA A 259 6.23 18.67 28.41
N ARG A 260 6.12 19.32 27.24
CA ARG A 260 5.06 19.01 26.26
C ARG A 260 5.08 17.56 25.80
N ILE A 261 6.27 17.00 25.56
CA ILE A 261 6.40 15.58 25.22
C ILE A 261 5.93 14.70 26.38
N MET A 262 6.25 15.04 27.64
CA MET A 262 5.70 14.32 28.80
C MET A 262 4.18 14.37 28.87
N ASP A 263 3.56 15.50 28.51
CA ASP A 263 2.10 15.63 28.48
C ASP A 263 1.51 14.76 27.36
N LEU A 264 2.12 14.76 26.17
CA LEU A 264 1.74 13.86 25.07
C LEU A 264 1.87 12.38 25.46
N LEU A 265 2.94 12.00 26.17
CA LEU A 265 3.12 10.63 26.66
C LEU A 265 2.01 10.20 27.63
N LEU A 266 1.50 11.15 28.44
CA LEU A 266 0.38 10.91 29.34
C LEU A 266 -0.93 10.75 28.58
N GLU A 267 -1.21 11.65 27.64
CA GLU A 267 -2.41 11.59 26.78
C GLU A 267 -2.46 10.28 25.97
N LEU A 268 -1.29 9.80 25.53
CA LEU A 268 -1.14 8.54 24.82
C LEU A 268 -1.23 7.30 25.72
N GLY A 269 -1.30 7.47 27.04
CA GLY A 269 -1.32 6.35 28.00
C GLY A 269 0.01 5.59 28.05
N VAL A 270 1.11 6.18 27.58
CA VAL A 270 2.46 5.60 27.68
C VAL A 270 2.97 5.67 29.12
N VAL A 271 2.62 6.75 29.81
CA VAL A 271 2.98 6.99 31.22
C VAL A 271 1.72 7.25 32.04
N GLY A 272 1.76 6.86 33.31
CA GLY A 272 0.67 7.04 34.26
C GLY A 272 0.73 8.36 35.03
N GLU A 273 -0.01 8.42 36.13
CA GLU A 273 0.04 9.55 37.05
C GLU A 273 1.42 9.68 37.73
N LEU A 274 1.63 10.82 38.40
CA LEU A 274 2.84 11.06 39.17
C LEU A 274 2.98 10.01 40.26
N LYS A 275 4.19 9.44 40.41
CA LYS A 275 4.49 8.57 41.55
C LYS A 275 4.44 9.41 42.84
N ASP A 276 3.84 8.86 43.89
CA ASP A 276 3.77 9.52 45.20
C ASP A 276 5.16 9.98 45.66
N GLY A 277 5.31 11.29 45.88
CA GLY A 277 6.53 11.92 46.40
C GLY A 277 7.63 12.26 45.37
N GLY A 278 7.42 12.06 44.06
CA GLY A 278 8.45 12.30 43.03
C GLY A 278 8.02 13.17 41.83
N ARG A 279 8.99 13.60 41.01
CA ARG A 279 8.76 14.27 39.71
C ARG A 279 8.62 13.29 38.52
N GLY A 280 8.66 11.99 38.80
CA GLY A 280 8.63 10.92 37.80
C GLY A 280 7.26 10.25 37.69
N ARG A 281 6.94 9.78 36.50
CA ARG A 281 5.73 8.98 36.19
C ARG A 281 6.10 7.52 35.97
N GLU A 282 5.19 6.62 36.33
CA GLU A 282 5.30 5.20 35.98
C GLU A 282 5.05 4.98 34.48
N VAL A 283 5.78 4.06 33.86
CA VAL A 283 5.60 3.71 32.44
C VAL A 283 4.63 2.53 32.36
N LEU A 284 3.51 2.73 31.66
CA LEU A 284 2.41 1.76 31.59
C LEU A 284 2.63 0.70 30.50
N ILE A 285 3.62 0.92 29.63
CA ILE A 285 3.90 0.09 28.46
C ILE A 285 5.13 -0.78 28.71
N LYS A 286 4.98 -2.08 28.47
CA LYS A 286 6.08 -3.03 28.59
C LYS A 286 6.97 -3.02 27.33
N PRO A 287 8.27 -3.30 27.47
CA PRO A 287 9.14 -3.52 26.32
C PRO A 287 8.53 -4.53 25.33
N GLY A 288 8.47 -4.16 24.05
CA GLY A 288 7.90 -4.99 22.98
C GLY A 288 6.40 -4.85 22.74
N LYS A 289 5.66 -4.05 23.53
CA LYS A 289 4.30 -3.61 23.14
C LYS A 289 4.37 -2.37 22.27
N ASP A 290 3.58 -2.34 21.20
CA ASP A 290 3.44 -1.14 20.35
C ASP A 290 2.69 -0.05 21.12
N PRO A 291 3.34 1.09 21.42
CA PRO A 291 2.76 2.15 22.23
C PRO A 291 1.62 2.91 21.55
N PHE A 292 1.51 2.78 20.22
CA PHE A 292 0.46 3.43 19.45
C PHE A 292 -0.74 2.52 19.21
N LYS A 293 -0.69 1.25 19.64
CA LYS A 293 -1.70 0.25 19.31
C LYS A 293 -3.12 0.68 19.67
N ASP A 294 -3.34 1.07 20.92
CA ASP A 294 -4.69 1.40 21.42
C ASP A 294 -5.22 2.69 20.78
N LEU A 295 -4.34 3.63 20.45
CA LEU A 295 -4.71 4.89 19.80
C LEU A 295 -5.06 4.68 18.33
N ILE A 296 -4.26 3.89 17.62
CA ILE A 296 -4.52 3.50 16.23
C ILE A 296 -5.82 2.70 16.17
N ASP A 297 -6.01 1.73 17.06
CA ASP A 297 -7.24 0.92 17.12
C ASP A 297 -8.46 1.81 17.42
N LYS A 298 -8.35 2.82 18.32
CA LYS A 298 -9.43 3.81 18.53
C LYS A 298 -9.72 4.67 17.30
N ARG A 299 -8.69 5.18 16.60
CA ARG A 299 -8.88 5.99 15.37
C ARG A 299 -9.51 5.17 14.25
N LEU A 300 -9.10 3.91 14.08
CA LEU A 300 -9.67 3.02 13.06
C LEU A 300 -11.10 2.60 13.38
N ASN A 301 -11.45 2.43 14.67
CA ASN A 301 -12.79 2.03 15.09
C ASN A 301 -13.76 3.21 15.34
N GLY A 302 -13.24 4.43 15.49
CA GLY A 302 -14.00 5.64 15.83
C GLY A 302 -14.35 6.54 14.64
N GLY A 303 -13.99 6.15 13.41
CA GLY A 303 -14.29 6.88 12.17
C GLY A 303 -15.68 6.59 11.58
N GLY A 304 -16.68 6.34 12.41
CA GLY A 304 -18.09 6.16 12.02
C GLY A 304 -18.92 7.40 12.32
#